data_AF-A0YEC9-F1
#
_entry.id   AF-A0YEC9-F1
#
_cell.length_a   1.000
_cell.length_b   1.000
_cell.length_c   1.000
_cell.angle_alpha   90.00
_cell.angle_beta   90.00
_cell.angle_gamma   90.00
#
_symmetry.space_group_name_H-M   'P 1'
#
loop_
_entity.id
_entity.type
_entity.pdbx_description
1 polymer ?
#
loop_
_entity_poly.entity_id
_entity_poly.type
_entity_poly.pdbx_seq_one_letter_code
_entity_poly.pdbx_strand_id
1 'polypeptide(L)'
;MTSSAGEPTTDYQRQASMEKQIETMAMSPVPATSASSELSPSFDNSDDMLDRVIENAIVRSVFDQNDASRRRFIKLVGGGTLAAALGTMLPMDKVKAAMKESMGPLEKKKLKVGFVPITCATPIIMAQPMGFYAKYGLDVDVIKTAGWAVARDKSLNGEYDASHMLTPMPLAMSMGAGSIASPYIMPAVENINGQAIVLANKHKDKRNPKDWKGFKFGVPFEYSMHNFLLRYYVAEFGLDPDTDIQIRVVPPPEMVANLRAGNLDGYLSPDPFNQRAVYEKIGFLHMLTKDIWDGHPCCAFACSKEFATEMPNTYGALFRSIVDATHYSQKQENRAEIAKAISPKNYLNQPEIVVNQVLTGRFVDGVGNTIQDVPDRIDFDPFPWHSMGIWILTQMKRWGYVEGDIDYKGIAEQVYVASDTAAVMKELGYEPPETTYKNHTIMGKVFDYRKPEEYINSFAIKRS
;
A
#
# COMPACT_ATOMS: atom_id res chain seq x y z
N MET A 1 5.72 -22.37 61.47
CA MET A 1 5.05 -21.51 60.48
C MET A 1 6.06 -20.47 60.01
N THR A 2 6.70 -20.70 58.87
CA THR A 2 7.66 -19.78 58.25
C THR A 2 7.10 -19.39 56.88
N SER A 3 6.60 -18.15 56.73
CA SER A 3 6.15 -17.64 55.44
C SER A 3 7.34 -17.05 54.68
N SER A 4 7.66 -17.60 53.51
CA SER A 4 8.61 -17.00 52.58
C SER A 4 7.91 -15.87 51.82
N ALA A 5 8.36 -14.64 52.02
CA ALA A 5 8.03 -13.52 51.14
C ALA A 5 8.76 -13.70 49.81
N GLY A 6 8.03 -13.84 48.71
CA GLY A 6 8.59 -13.86 47.35
C GLY A 6 9.01 -12.45 46.93
N GLU A 7 10.18 -12.34 46.30
CA GLU A 7 10.70 -11.09 45.75
C GLU A 7 9.79 -10.51 44.64
N PRO A 8 9.69 -9.18 44.51
CA PRO A 8 8.94 -8.56 43.44
C PRO A 8 9.69 -8.71 42.11
N THR A 9 9.04 -9.37 41.15
CA THR A 9 9.51 -9.47 39.76
C THR A 9 9.59 -8.08 39.12
N THR A 10 10.72 -7.79 38.48
CA THR A 10 10.98 -6.51 37.80
C THR A 10 10.15 -6.42 36.51
N ASP A 11 9.83 -5.19 36.06
CA ASP A 11 9.05 -4.96 34.83
C ASP A 11 9.65 -5.65 33.59
N TYR A 12 10.98 -5.82 33.58
CA TYR A 12 11.70 -6.57 32.56
C TYR A 12 11.32 -8.07 32.53
N GLN A 13 11.15 -8.69 33.69
CA GLN A 13 10.77 -10.10 33.81
C GLN A 13 9.28 -10.33 33.45
N ARG A 14 8.41 -9.34 33.73
CA ARG A 14 7.01 -9.36 33.27
C ARG A 14 6.92 -9.22 31.75
N GLN A 15 7.75 -8.34 31.17
CA GLN A 15 7.79 -8.12 29.73
C GLN A 15 8.34 -9.34 28.97
N ALA A 16 9.42 -9.96 29.45
CA ALA A 16 9.95 -11.20 28.85
C ALA A 16 8.97 -12.38 28.97
N SER A 17 8.21 -12.45 30.06
CA SER A 17 7.12 -13.44 30.23
C SER A 17 5.98 -13.21 29.23
N MET A 18 5.62 -11.95 28.96
CA MET A 18 4.60 -11.59 27.98
C MET A 18 5.04 -11.78 26.53
N GLU A 19 6.29 -11.46 26.18
CA GLU A 19 6.86 -11.75 24.85
C GLU A 19 6.80 -13.26 24.57
N LYS A 20 7.14 -14.07 25.59
CA LYS A 20 7.03 -15.53 25.54
C LYS A 20 5.57 -16.00 25.44
N GLN A 21 4.62 -15.34 26.10
CA GLN A 21 3.19 -15.65 25.96
C GLN A 21 2.63 -15.28 24.59
N ILE A 22 3.09 -14.17 23.99
CA ILE A 22 2.70 -13.75 22.64
C ILE A 22 3.25 -14.73 21.60
N GLU A 23 4.50 -15.17 21.75
CA GLU A 23 5.07 -16.25 20.92
C GLU A 23 4.30 -17.56 21.10
N THR A 24 3.93 -17.92 22.34
CA THR A 24 3.19 -19.16 22.62
C THR A 24 1.74 -19.13 22.10
N MET A 25 1.08 -17.96 22.11
CA MET A 25 -0.28 -17.79 21.56
C MET A 25 -0.29 -17.72 20.03
N ALA A 26 0.78 -17.21 19.40
CA ALA A 26 0.99 -17.30 17.95
C ALA A 26 1.27 -18.73 17.47
N MET A 27 1.61 -19.65 18.38
CA MET A 27 2.00 -21.04 18.11
C MET A 27 1.00 -22.10 18.59
N SER A 28 -0.20 -21.73 19.07
CA SER A 28 -1.17 -22.72 19.57
C SER A 28 -1.78 -23.55 18.43
N PRO A 29 -1.61 -24.89 18.40
CA PRO A 29 -2.15 -25.73 17.34
C PRO A 29 -3.59 -26.20 17.64
N VAL A 30 -4.38 -26.36 16.59
CA VAL A 30 -5.63 -27.14 16.57
C VAL A 30 -5.30 -28.59 17.00
N PRO A 31 -6.14 -29.29 17.80
CA PRO A 31 -5.76 -30.59 18.34
C PRO A 31 -5.63 -31.63 17.21
N ALA A 32 -4.45 -32.24 17.09
CA ALA A 32 -4.17 -33.32 16.15
C ALA A 32 -4.23 -34.68 16.86
N THR A 33 -5.02 -35.60 16.29
CA THR A 33 -4.95 -37.03 16.55
C THR A 33 -3.58 -37.60 16.15
N SER A 34 -3.04 -38.45 17.01
CA SER A 34 -1.70 -39.05 16.94
C SER A 34 -1.48 -40.01 15.77
N ALA A 35 -0.38 -39.87 15.04
CA ALA A 35 0.48 -40.98 14.62
C ALA A 35 1.84 -40.51 14.04
N SER A 36 2.89 -41.12 14.58
CA SER A 36 4.25 -41.37 14.04
C SER A 36 5.15 -40.20 13.59
N SER A 37 6.26 -40.12 14.34
CA SER A 37 7.53 -39.46 14.01
C SER A 37 8.17 -40.01 12.74
N GLU A 38 8.44 -39.16 11.77
CA GLU A 38 9.50 -39.36 10.77
C GLU A 38 9.92 -38.01 10.14
N LEU A 39 11.23 -37.73 10.19
CA LEU A 39 12.01 -36.81 9.37
C LEU A 39 11.59 -35.33 9.29
N SER A 40 12.36 -34.47 9.98
CA SER A 40 12.42 -33.02 9.75
C SER A 40 13.01 -32.70 8.36
N PRO A 41 12.29 -32.01 7.45
CA PRO A 41 12.90 -31.48 6.24
C PRO A 41 13.49 -30.10 6.49
N SER A 42 14.72 -29.90 6.05
CA SER A 42 15.41 -28.62 5.91
C SER A 42 14.62 -27.66 5.02
N PHE A 43 14.60 -26.38 5.40
CA PHE A 43 14.02 -25.29 4.62
C PHE A 43 14.99 -24.80 3.53
N ASP A 44 15.11 -25.55 2.44
CA ASP A 44 15.86 -25.13 1.24
C ASP A 44 15.01 -25.36 -0.02
N ASN A 45 14.16 -24.38 -0.36
CA ASN A 45 14.01 -23.84 -1.72
C ASN A 45 12.91 -22.76 -1.72
N SER A 46 13.23 -21.57 -2.22
CA SER A 46 12.25 -20.50 -2.44
C SER A 46 11.18 -20.90 -3.46
N ASP A 47 11.54 -21.75 -4.41
CA ASP A 47 10.69 -22.13 -5.56
C ASP A 47 9.51 -23.00 -5.11
N ASP A 48 9.70 -23.89 -4.14
CA ASP A 48 8.62 -24.73 -3.59
C ASP A 48 7.61 -23.92 -2.76
N MET A 49 8.05 -22.81 -2.16
CA MET A 49 7.15 -21.87 -1.47
C MET A 49 6.37 -21.00 -2.47
N LEU A 50 7.03 -20.54 -3.54
CA LEU A 50 6.42 -19.83 -4.66
C LEU A 50 5.35 -20.67 -5.33
N ASP A 51 5.66 -21.93 -5.67
CA ASP A 51 4.71 -22.85 -6.32
C ASP A 51 3.48 -23.11 -5.45
N ARG A 52 3.64 -23.31 -4.13
CA ARG A 52 2.50 -23.50 -3.21
C ARG A 52 1.68 -22.22 -3.01
N VAL A 53 2.29 -21.04 -3.01
CA VAL A 53 1.56 -19.77 -2.88
C VAL A 53 0.79 -19.47 -4.16
N ILE A 54 1.39 -19.72 -5.33
CA ILE A 54 0.74 -19.62 -6.64
C ILE A 54 -0.43 -20.61 -6.73
N GLU A 55 -0.22 -21.88 -6.35
CA GLU A 55 -1.27 -22.90 -6.35
C GLU A 55 -2.43 -22.48 -5.45
N ASN A 56 -2.16 -21.97 -4.25
CA ASN A 56 -3.20 -21.52 -3.31
C ASN A 56 -3.93 -20.25 -3.78
N ALA A 57 -3.24 -19.27 -4.36
CA ALA A 57 -3.86 -18.05 -4.88
C ALA A 57 -4.77 -18.36 -6.08
N ILE A 58 -4.34 -19.27 -6.96
CA ILE A 58 -5.14 -19.74 -8.11
C ILE A 58 -6.36 -20.53 -7.62
N VAL A 59 -6.19 -21.46 -6.68
CA VAL A 59 -7.30 -22.23 -6.11
C VAL A 59 -8.32 -21.31 -5.45
N ARG A 60 -7.90 -20.33 -4.64
CA ARG A 60 -8.83 -19.39 -3.99
C ARG A 60 -9.55 -18.51 -5.00
N SER A 61 -8.86 -18.00 -6.02
CA SER A 61 -9.46 -17.20 -7.10
C SER A 61 -10.54 -17.97 -7.88
N VAL A 62 -10.39 -19.28 -8.00
CA VAL A 62 -11.29 -20.16 -8.76
C VAL A 62 -12.57 -20.56 -7.99
N PHE A 63 -12.51 -20.70 -6.67
CA PHE A 63 -13.60 -21.30 -5.88
C PHE A 63 -14.41 -20.32 -5.02
N ASP A 64 -14.18 -19.01 -5.15
CA ASP A 64 -14.66 -17.99 -4.22
C ASP A 64 -16.18 -17.69 -4.26
N GLN A 65 -16.96 -18.41 -5.06
CA GLN A 65 -18.41 -18.17 -5.17
C GLN A 65 -19.31 -19.30 -4.66
N ASN A 66 -18.77 -20.36 -4.04
CA ASN A 66 -19.65 -21.39 -3.49
C ASN A 66 -19.05 -22.20 -2.33
N ASP A 67 -19.39 -21.75 -1.11
CA ASP A 67 -18.95 -22.34 0.15
C ASP A 67 -19.46 -23.79 0.33
N ALA A 68 -20.59 -24.13 -0.33
CA ALA A 68 -21.13 -25.48 -0.41
C ALA A 68 -20.31 -26.40 -1.34
N SER A 69 -19.80 -25.88 -2.46
CA SER A 69 -18.93 -26.60 -3.39
C SER A 69 -17.55 -26.85 -2.79
N ARG A 70 -17.00 -25.86 -2.06
CA ARG A 70 -15.75 -25.99 -1.30
C ARG A 70 -15.83 -27.10 -0.25
N ARG A 71 -16.91 -27.16 0.55
CA ARG A 71 -17.11 -28.21 1.57
C ARG A 71 -17.39 -29.59 0.96
N ARG A 72 -18.09 -29.66 -0.19
CA ARG A 72 -18.28 -30.92 -0.94
C ARG A 72 -16.97 -31.43 -1.52
N PHE A 73 -16.14 -30.54 -2.06
CA PHE A 73 -14.83 -30.87 -2.62
C PHE A 73 -13.86 -31.37 -1.55
N ILE A 74 -13.78 -30.70 -0.39
CA ILE A 74 -12.96 -31.14 0.76
C ILE A 74 -13.43 -32.49 1.32
N LYS A 75 -14.74 -32.80 1.27
CA LYS A 75 -15.26 -34.13 1.66
C LYS A 75 -15.02 -35.23 0.63
N LEU A 76 -14.84 -34.87 -0.65
CA LEU A 76 -14.63 -35.81 -1.75
C LEU A 76 -13.17 -36.24 -1.91
N VAL A 77 -12.22 -35.42 -1.45
CA VAL A 77 -10.79 -35.62 -1.66
C VAL A 77 -10.10 -35.72 -0.30
N GLY A 78 -10.09 -36.92 0.28
CA GLY A 78 -9.27 -37.24 1.46
C GLY A 78 -7.81 -36.87 1.22
N GLY A 79 -7.13 -36.36 2.25
CA GLY A 79 -5.92 -35.51 2.18
C GLY A 79 -4.61 -36.08 1.62
N GLY A 80 -4.64 -36.93 0.59
CA GLY A 80 -3.44 -37.52 -0.03
C GLY A 80 -3.20 -37.18 -1.51
N THR A 81 -4.13 -36.54 -2.22
CA THR A 81 -4.04 -36.40 -3.69
C THR A 81 -4.57 -35.06 -4.20
N LEU A 82 -4.05 -33.95 -3.66
CA LEU A 82 -4.48 -32.61 -4.07
C LEU A 82 -3.95 -32.19 -5.47
N ALA A 83 -2.75 -32.63 -5.84
CA ALA A 83 -2.09 -32.18 -7.08
C ALA A 83 -2.68 -32.79 -8.38
N ALA A 84 -3.27 -33.98 -8.32
CA ALA A 84 -3.76 -34.67 -9.52
C ALA A 84 -5.22 -34.30 -9.89
N ALA A 85 -6.00 -33.76 -8.96
CA ALA A 85 -7.42 -33.43 -9.16
C ALA A 85 -7.67 -31.96 -9.54
N LEU A 86 -6.70 -31.06 -9.34
CA LEU A 86 -6.83 -29.65 -9.71
C LEU A 86 -6.74 -29.41 -11.23
N GLY A 87 -6.08 -30.31 -11.98
CA GLY A 87 -6.01 -30.23 -13.44
C GLY A 87 -7.30 -30.57 -14.20
N THR A 88 -8.31 -31.14 -13.53
CA THR A 88 -9.52 -31.67 -14.20
C THR A 88 -10.80 -30.87 -13.95
N MET A 89 -10.82 -29.89 -13.02
CA MET A 89 -12.04 -29.12 -12.72
C MET A 89 -12.06 -27.67 -13.22
N LEU A 90 -10.98 -27.17 -13.83
CA LEU A 90 -11.06 -26.04 -14.75
C LEU A 90 -10.05 -26.27 -15.88
N PRO A 91 -10.47 -26.24 -17.15
CA PRO A 91 -9.54 -26.31 -18.26
C PRO A 91 -8.80 -24.97 -18.33
N MET A 92 -7.72 -24.83 -17.55
CA MET A 92 -6.87 -23.64 -17.52
C MET A 92 -6.35 -23.29 -18.90
N ASP A 93 -6.13 -24.29 -19.77
CA ASP A 93 -5.79 -24.07 -21.17
C ASP A 93 -6.93 -23.42 -21.97
N LYS A 94 -8.20 -23.71 -21.64
CA LYS A 94 -9.36 -23.05 -22.26
C LYS A 94 -9.61 -21.66 -21.69
N VAL A 95 -9.36 -21.42 -20.41
CA VAL A 95 -9.43 -20.07 -19.82
C VAL A 95 -8.31 -19.19 -20.40
N LYS A 96 -7.07 -19.70 -20.42
CA LYS A 96 -5.94 -19.05 -21.09
C LYS A 96 -6.20 -18.84 -22.59
N ALA A 97 -6.78 -19.82 -23.28
CA ALA A 97 -7.13 -19.69 -24.69
C ALA A 97 -8.23 -18.66 -24.91
N ALA A 98 -9.30 -18.65 -24.12
CA ALA A 98 -10.39 -17.67 -24.23
C ALA A 98 -9.91 -16.23 -23.93
N MET A 99 -9.07 -16.06 -22.91
CA MET A 99 -8.45 -14.76 -22.62
C MET A 99 -7.50 -14.32 -23.74
N LYS A 100 -6.70 -15.25 -24.28
CA LYS A 100 -5.78 -15.02 -25.42
C LYS A 100 -6.49 -14.87 -26.77
N GLU A 101 -7.74 -15.29 -26.88
CA GLU A 101 -8.59 -15.10 -28.06
C GLU A 101 -9.32 -13.75 -28.00
N SER A 102 -9.63 -13.27 -26.79
CA SER A 102 -10.18 -11.92 -26.54
C SER A 102 -9.13 -10.80 -26.58
N MET A 103 -7.88 -11.11 -26.25
CA MET A 103 -6.75 -10.19 -26.22
C MET A 103 -5.80 -10.56 -27.35
N GLY A 104 -5.45 -9.61 -28.22
CA GLY A 104 -4.43 -9.85 -29.25
C GLY A 104 -3.11 -10.33 -28.64
N PRO A 105 -2.16 -10.81 -29.46
CA PRO A 105 -0.84 -11.19 -28.95
C PRO A 105 -0.19 -10.02 -28.21
N LEU A 106 0.37 -10.28 -27.02
CA LEU A 106 1.10 -9.28 -26.24
C LEU A 106 2.29 -8.74 -27.06
N GLU A 107 2.37 -7.42 -27.20
CA GLU A 107 3.46 -6.74 -27.91
C GLU A 107 4.80 -6.92 -27.18
N LYS A 108 4.75 -6.88 -25.85
CA LYS A 108 5.88 -7.08 -24.94
C LYS A 108 5.46 -7.93 -23.73
N LYS A 109 6.19 -9.02 -23.47
CA LYS A 109 5.93 -9.91 -22.33
C LYS A 109 6.80 -9.63 -21.11
N LYS A 110 8.07 -9.26 -21.36
CA LYS A 110 9.05 -8.96 -20.32
C LYS A 110 8.98 -7.49 -19.97
N LEU A 111 8.47 -7.16 -18.79
CA LEU A 111 8.29 -5.78 -18.34
C LEU A 111 9.16 -5.45 -17.15
N LYS A 112 9.54 -4.18 -17.05
CA LYS A 112 10.23 -3.62 -15.89
C LYS A 112 9.29 -2.71 -15.13
N VAL A 113 9.01 -3.05 -13.87
CA VAL A 113 8.14 -2.23 -13.00
C VAL A 113 8.93 -1.73 -11.79
N GLY A 114 9.13 -0.42 -11.71
CA GLY A 114 9.86 0.19 -10.59
C GLY A 114 9.01 0.25 -9.32
N PHE A 115 9.59 -0.02 -8.15
CA PHE A 115 8.92 0.20 -6.87
C PHE A 115 9.83 0.74 -5.76
N VAL A 116 9.26 1.55 -4.87
CA VAL A 116 9.88 1.95 -3.60
C VAL A 116 9.46 0.91 -2.54
N PRO A 117 10.36 0.39 -1.70
CA PRO A 117 10.08 -0.76 -0.83
C PRO A 117 9.24 -0.39 0.40
N ILE A 118 7.95 -0.15 0.18
CA ILE A 118 6.92 0.17 1.17
C ILE A 118 5.69 -0.72 0.98
N THR A 119 4.86 -0.87 2.02
CA THR A 119 3.66 -1.71 1.97
C THR A 119 2.60 -1.20 0.98
N CYS A 120 2.67 0.06 0.58
CA CYS A 120 1.82 0.63 -0.47
C CYS A 120 2.01 -0.05 -1.83
N ALA A 121 3.21 -0.60 -2.11
CA ALA A 121 3.50 -1.31 -3.35
C ALA A 121 3.00 -2.77 -3.35
N THR A 122 2.21 -3.18 -2.34
CA THR A 122 1.79 -4.57 -2.14
C THR A 122 1.25 -5.20 -3.44
N PRO A 123 0.26 -4.61 -4.16
CA PRO A 123 -0.27 -5.22 -5.38
C PRO A 123 0.81 -5.45 -6.45
N ILE A 124 1.74 -4.50 -6.63
CA ILE A 124 2.84 -4.63 -7.61
C ILE A 124 3.80 -5.74 -7.24
N ILE A 125 4.25 -5.80 -5.99
CA ILE A 125 5.34 -6.71 -5.60
C ILE A 125 4.84 -8.11 -5.28
N MET A 126 3.60 -8.27 -4.82
CA MET A 126 3.01 -9.59 -4.59
C MET A 126 2.56 -10.26 -5.89
N ALA A 127 2.28 -9.48 -6.94
CA ALA A 127 1.80 -10.00 -8.21
C ALA A 127 2.82 -10.93 -8.90
N GLN A 128 4.12 -10.75 -8.64
CA GLN A 128 5.18 -11.63 -9.14
C GLN A 128 5.20 -12.99 -8.42
N PRO A 129 5.43 -13.08 -7.10
CA PRO A 129 5.53 -14.36 -6.40
C PRO A 129 4.20 -15.09 -6.25
N MET A 130 3.06 -14.41 -6.40
CA MET A 130 1.73 -15.01 -6.30
C MET A 130 1.10 -15.29 -7.67
N GLY A 131 1.86 -15.09 -8.77
CA GLY A 131 1.48 -15.54 -10.11
C GLY A 131 0.45 -14.67 -10.84
N PHE A 132 0.12 -13.48 -10.33
CA PHE A 132 -0.82 -12.57 -11.00
C PHE A 132 -0.27 -12.10 -12.35
N TYR A 133 1.02 -11.77 -12.48
CA TYR A 133 1.57 -11.41 -13.79
C TYR A 133 1.53 -12.58 -14.78
N ALA A 134 1.92 -13.78 -14.33
CA ALA A 134 1.93 -14.98 -15.16
C ALA A 134 0.52 -15.39 -15.61
N LYS A 135 -0.51 -15.16 -14.78
CA LYS A 135 -1.93 -15.37 -15.11
C LYS A 135 -2.33 -14.64 -16.39
N TYR A 136 -1.78 -13.44 -16.64
CA TYR A 136 -2.04 -12.62 -17.83
C TYR A 136 -0.92 -12.73 -18.89
N GLY A 137 -0.02 -13.72 -18.77
CA GLY A 137 1.02 -13.99 -19.78
C GLY A 137 2.23 -13.07 -19.73
N LEU A 138 2.42 -12.34 -18.62
CA LEU A 138 3.52 -11.41 -18.41
C LEU A 138 4.64 -12.03 -17.57
N ASP A 139 5.86 -11.60 -17.86
CA ASP A 139 7.09 -11.84 -17.10
C ASP A 139 7.58 -10.48 -16.60
N VAL A 140 7.25 -10.13 -15.35
CA VAL A 140 7.52 -8.80 -14.81
C VAL A 140 8.70 -8.85 -13.84
N ASP A 141 9.71 -8.02 -14.10
CA ASP A 141 10.80 -7.72 -13.19
C ASP A 141 10.41 -6.52 -12.31
N VAL A 142 10.20 -6.76 -11.02
CA VAL A 142 9.91 -5.71 -10.03
C VAL A 142 11.21 -5.14 -9.48
N ILE A 143 11.53 -3.91 -9.85
CA ILE A 143 12.83 -3.30 -9.63
C ILE A 143 12.75 -2.34 -8.44
N LYS A 144 13.45 -2.69 -7.37
CA LYS A 144 13.56 -1.84 -6.18
C LYS A 144 14.28 -0.53 -6.51
N THR A 145 13.71 0.56 -6.03
CA THR A 145 14.16 1.93 -6.27
C THR A 145 14.51 2.61 -4.94
N ALA A 146 15.57 3.42 -4.93
CA ALA A 146 16.09 4.06 -3.72
C ALA A 146 15.17 5.16 -3.17
N GLY A 147 14.34 5.78 -4.02
CA GLY A 147 13.40 6.82 -3.62
C GLY A 147 12.62 7.37 -4.80
N TRP A 148 11.72 8.30 -4.54
CA TRP A 148 10.73 8.77 -5.51
C TRP A 148 11.31 9.61 -6.64
N ALA A 149 12.35 10.41 -6.39
CA ALA A 149 13.04 11.14 -7.45
C ALA A 149 13.66 10.19 -8.49
N VAL A 150 14.31 9.12 -8.02
CA VAL A 150 14.88 8.09 -8.92
C VAL A 150 13.78 7.34 -9.66
N ALA A 151 12.65 7.03 -9.00
CA ALA A 151 11.51 6.38 -9.66
C ALA A 151 10.93 7.25 -10.77
N ARG A 152 10.76 8.56 -10.52
CA ARG A 152 10.35 9.54 -11.53
C ARG A 152 11.32 9.58 -12.71
N ASP A 153 12.61 9.78 -12.44
CA ASP A 153 13.61 10.00 -13.48
C ASP A 153 13.75 8.77 -14.39
N LYS A 154 13.77 7.57 -13.80
CA LYS A 154 13.79 6.31 -14.57
C LYS A 154 12.53 6.08 -15.38
N SER A 155 11.37 6.47 -14.85
CA SER A 155 10.11 6.39 -15.59
C SER A 155 10.12 7.33 -16.79
N LEU A 156 10.53 8.59 -16.60
CA LEU A 156 10.64 9.58 -17.68
C LEU A 156 11.65 9.18 -18.76
N ASN A 157 12.69 8.43 -18.40
CA ASN A 157 13.70 7.93 -19.33
C ASN A 157 13.31 6.61 -20.02
N GLY A 158 12.12 6.05 -19.74
CA GLY A 158 11.68 4.78 -20.31
C GLY A 158 12.45 3.56 -19.79
N GLU A 159 13.16 3.69 -18.66
CA GLU A 159 13.83 2.54 -18.02
C GLU A 159 12.82 1.58 -17.37
N TYR A 160 11.64 2.10 -17.03
CA TYR A 160 10.50 1.36 -16.51
C TYR A 160 9.32 1.44 -17.48
N ASP A 161 8.68 0.29 -17.73
CA ASP A 161 7.44 0.21 -18.51
C ASP A 161 6.26 0.80 -17.72
N ALA A 162 6.27 0.57 -16.41
CA ALA A 162 5.35 1.17 -15.45
C ALA A 162 6.05 1.33 -14.09
N SER A 163 5.46 2.10 -13.18
CA SER A 163 6.05 2.35 -11.87
C SER A 163 4.98 2.44 -10.79
N HIS A 164 5.35 1.97 -9.60
CA HIS A 164 4.82 2.48 -8.34
C HIS A 164 5.07 3.99 -8.27
N MET A 165 4.04 4.78 -8.03
CA MET A 165 4.12 6.23 -7.90
C MET A 165 3.26 6.70 -6.73
N LEU A 166 3.57 7.88 -6.20
CA LEU A 166 2.66 8.59 -5.30
C LEU A 166 1.55 9.21 -6.16
N THR A 167 0.30 9.18 -5.70
CA THR A 167 -0.84 9.63 -6.53
C THR A 167 -0.72 11.06 -7.09
N PRO A 168 -0.02 12.03 -6.45
CA PRO A 168 0.22 13.33 -7.09
C PRO A 168 1.29 13.34 -8.19
N MET A 169 2.18 12.35 -8.25
CA MET A 169 3.30 12.35 -9.20
C MET A 169 2.84 12.33 -10.67
N PRO A 170 1.90 11.45 -11.10
CA PRO A 170 1.42 11.46 -12.48
C PRO A 170 0.79 12.80 -12.91
N LEU A 171 0.09 13.49 -11.99
CA LEU A 171 -0.45 14.83 -12.23
C LEU A 171 0.67 15.85 -12.41
N ALA A 172 1.61 15.89 -11.45
CA ALA A 172 2.74 16.80 -11.49
C ALA A 172 3.60 16.61 -12.75
N MET A 173 3.92 15.36 -13.11
CA MET A 173 4.67 15.02 -14.31
C MET A 173 3.92 15.42 -15.59
N SER A 174 2.62 15.19 -15.66
CA SER A 174 1.81 15.60 -16.83
C SER A 174 1.72 17.12 -17.00
N MET A 175 1.76 17.85 -15.88
CA MET A 175 1.76 19.32 -15.87
C MET A 175 3.17 19.94 -16.00
N GLY A 176 4.24 19.14 -15.93
CA GLY A 176 5.61 19.66 -15.87
C GLY A 176 5.99 20.32 -14.54
N ALA A 177 5.24 20.04 -13.46
CA ALA A 177 5.56 20.54 -12.13
C ALA A 177 6.72 19.71 -11.53
N GLY A 178 7.89 20.34 -11.39
CA GLY A 178 9.09 19.71 -10.82
C GLY A 178 9.78 18.68 -11.72
N SER A 179 9.42 18.63 -13.01
CA SER A 179 10.11 17.84 -14.04
C SER A 179 9.79 18.40 -15.44
N ILE A 180 10.36 17.81 -16.48
CA ILE A 180 9.83 18.00 -17.84
C ILE A 180 8.38 17.47 -17.90
N ALA A 181 7.52 18.16 -18.65
CA ALA A 181 6.15 17.70 -18.88
C ALA A 181 6.17 16.42 -19.71
N SER A 182 5.51 15.37 -19.23
CA SER A 182 5.36 14.10 -19.94
C SER A 182 3.99 13.51 -19.67
N PRO A 183 3.20 13.16 -20.71
CA PRO A 183 1.87 12.58 -20.54
C PRO A 183 1.93 11.23 -19.81
N TYR A 184 1.45 11.21 -18.57
CA TYR A 184 1.32 10.01 -17.74
C TYR A 184 -0.14 9.69 -17.44
N ILE A 185 -0.42 8.41 -17.28
CA ILE A 185 -1.71 7.92 -16.79
C ILE A 185 -1.51 7.13 -15.49
N MET A 186 -2.57 7.07 -14.70
CA MET A 186 -2.65 6.41 -13.40
C MET A 186 -3.86 5.46 -13.41
N PRO A 187 -3.69 4.22 -13.90
CA PRO A 187 -4.81 3.30 -14.10
C PRO A 187 -5.40 2.72 -12.82
N ALA A 188 -4.60 2.58 -11.76
CA ALA A 188 -5.06 2.03 -10.51
C ALA A 188 -4.40 2.73 -9.32
N VAL A 189 -5.20 3.00 -8.29
CA VAL A 189 -4.69 3.26 -6.94
C VAL A 189 -4.24 1.92 -6.37
N GLU A 190 -3.05 1.86 -5.78
CA GLU A 190 -2.58 0.60 -5.19
C GLU A 190 -3.09 0.45 -3.77
N ASN A 191 -3.17 1.56 -3.03
CA ASN A 191 -3.65 1.52 -1.66
C ASN A 191 -4.33 2.84 -1.27
N ILE A 192 -5.30 2.71 -0.37
CA ILE A 192 -5.88 3.80 0.40
C ILE A 192 -5.39 3.70 1.84
N ASN A 193 -5.36 4.84 2.56
CA ASN A 193 -4.78 4.92 3.90
C ASN A 193 -3.30 4.41 3.93
N GLY A 194 -2.88 3.72 4.99
CA GLY A 194 -1.57 3.06 5.09
C GLY A 194 -0.39 3.96 5.46
N GLN A 195 -0.67 5.17 5.94
CA GLN A 195 0.33 6.13 6.40
C GLN A 195 0.01 6.59 7.82
N ALA A 196 1.01 7.13 8.51
CA ALA A 196 0.83 7.69 9.84
C ALA A 196 1.75 8.90 10.07
N ILE A 197 1.36 9.75 11.01
CA ILE A 197 2.27 10.71 11.63
C ILE A 197 2.96 9.98 12.77
N VAL A 198 4.29 9.93 12.73
CA VAL A 198 5.15 9.38 13.78
C VAL A 198 5.91 10.50 14.43
N LEU A 199 6.01 10.46 15.77
CA LEU A 199 6.87 11.34 16.55
C LEU A 199 7.96 10.53 17.25
N ALA A 200 9.12 11.15 17.44
CA ALA A 200 10.17 10.59 18.29
C ALA A 200 9.67 10.43 19.73
N ASN A 201 10.13 9.38 20.43
CA ASN A 201 9.68 9.10 21.81
C ASN A 201 9.95 10.24 22.82
N LYS A 202 10.92 11.13 22.53
CA LYS A 202 11.18 12.33 23.33
C LYS A 202 10.04 13.35 23.32
N HIS A 203 9.05 13.22 22.42
CA HIS A 203 7.91 14.13 22.25
C HIS A 203 6.58 13.52 22.69
N LYS A 204 6.58 12.49 23.55
CA LYS A 204 5.35 11.85 24.06
C LYS A 204 4.43 12.81 24.83
N ASP A 205 4.99 13.87 25.38
CA ASP A 205 4.31 14.97 26.06
C ASP A 205 3.82 16.08 25.10
N LYS A 206 4.33 16.12 23.86
CA LYS A 206 4.03 17.16 22.86
C LYS A 206 3.13 16.62 21.75
N ARG A 207 1.97 16.09 22.12
CA ARG A 207 1.00 15.52 21.16
C ARG A 207 0.04 16.55 20.56
N ASN A 208 -0.05 17.75 21.12
CA ASN A 208 -0.85 18.81 20.54
C ASN A 208 -0.04 19.47 19.41
N PRO A 209 -0.53 19.51 18.16
CA PRO A 209 0.23 20.07 17.05
C PRO A 209 0.63 21.53 17.23
N LYS A 210 -0.09 22.29 18.06
CA LYS A 210 0.27 23.68 18.39
C LYS A 210 1.64 23.81 19.06
N ASP A 211 2.13 22.73 19.68
CA ASP A 211 3.44 22.69 20.36
C ASP A 211 4.59 22.31 19.41
N TRP A 212 4.32 22.11 18.11
CA TRP A 212 5.30 21.61 17.14
C TRP A 212 6.08 22.71 16.43
N LYS A 213 5.90 23.99 16.79
CA LYS A 213 6.71 25.07 16.21
C LYS A 213 8.21 24.79 16.39
N GLY A 214 8.95 24.84 15.29
CA GLY A 214 10.37 24.51 15.19
C GLY A 214 10.68 23.03 14.91
N PHE A 215 9.68 22.14 14.87
CA PHE A 215 9.89 20.73 14.59
C PHE A 215 10.36 20.50 13.15
N LYS A 216 11.16 19.44 12.99
CA LYS A 216 11.59 18.92 11.68
C LYS A 216 10.81 17.66 11.35
N PHE A 217 10.01 17.71 10.29
CA PHE A 217 9.26 16.59 9.77
C PHE A 217 9.88 16.02 8.50
N GLY A 218 9.92 14.70 8.40
CA GLY A 218 10.22 13.98 7.16
C GLY A 218 8.96 13.70 6.35
N VAL A 219 9.04 13.83 5.02
CA VAL A 219 8.06 13.33 4.07
C VAL A 219 8.79 12.63 2.91
N PRO A 220 8.21 11.62 2.26
CA PRO A 220 8.89 10.86 1.22
C PRO A 220 9.25 11.66 -0.02
N PHE A 221 8.40 12.62 -0.40
CA PHE A 221 8.56 13.40 -1.63
C PHE A 221 7.69 14.66 -1.60
N GLU A 222 8.05 15.65 -2.40
CA GLU A 222 7.34 16.93 -2.50
C GLU A 222 5.91 16.74 -3.02
N TYR A 223 5.77 16.07 -4.17
CA TYR A 223 4.49 15.74 -4.80
C TYR A 223 3.92 14.44 -4.21
N SER A 224 3.48 14.51 -2.96
CA SER A 224 3.01 13.34 -2.22
C SER A 224 1.82 13.66 -1.32
N MET A 225 0.95 12.65 -1.15
CA MET A 225 -0.14 12.72 -0.17
C MET A 225 0.39 12.95 1.25
N HIS A 226 1.57 12.43 1.56
CA HIS A 226 2.25 12.63 2.82
C HIS A 226 2.55 14.12 3.11
N ASN A 227 3.10 14.82 2.12
CA ASN A 227 3.35 16.25 2.22
C ASN A 227 2.03 17.03 2.33
N PHE A 228 1.07 16.74 1.46
CA PHE A 228 -0.21 17.46 1.46
C PHE A 228 -1.04 17.23 2.71
N LEU A 229 -1.11 16.00 3.23
CA LEU A 229 -1.82 15.69 4.47
C LEU A 229 -1.11 16.25 5.70
N LEU A 230 0.24 16.24 5.75
CA LEU A 230 0.97 16.86 6.86
C LEU A 230 0.75 18.37 6.87
N ARG A 231 0.90 19.04 5.71
CA ARG A 231 0.62 20.47 5.54
C ARG A 231 -0.81 20.82 5.92
N TYR A 232 -1.77 20.02 5.48
CA TYR A 232 -3.18 20.19 5.82
C TYR A 232 -3.39 20.10 7.34
N TYR A 233 -2.88 19.03 7.96
CA TYR A 233 -3.01 18.79 9.38
C TYR A 233 -2.45 19.95 10.21
N VAL A 234 -1.19 20.32 10.01
CA VAL A 234 -0.55 21.36 10.84
C VAL A 234 -1.18 22.74 10.61
N ALA A 235 -1.61 23.04 9.37
CA ALA A 235 -2.28 24.30 9.06
C ALA A 235 -3.65 24.44 9.74
N GLU A 236 -4.41 23.35 9.86
CA GLU A 236 -5.68 23.35 10.60
C GLU A 236 -5.49 23.55 12.11
N PHE A 237 -4.29 23.26 12.63
CA PHE A 237 -3.91 23.60 14.00
C PHE A 237 -3.23 24.98 14.14
N GLY A 238 -3.15 25.75 13.04
CA GLY A 238 -2.65 27.12 13.02
C GLY A 238 -1.14 27.26 12.86
N LEU A 239 -0.43 26.20 12.45
CA LEU A 239 0.99 26.27 12.10
C LEU A 239 1.16 26.43 10.60
N ASP A 240 1.96 27.41 10.19
CA ASP A 240 2.37 27.53 8.81
C ASP A 240 3.47 26.49 8.48
N PRO A 241 3.24 25.57 7.52
CA PRO A 241 4.18 24.49 7.23
C PRO A 241 5.50 24.92 6.59
N ASP A 242 5.60 26.13 6.04
CA ASP A 242 6.84 26.63 5.43
C ASP A 242 7.64 27.54 6.36
N THR A 243 7.01 28.10 7.41
CA THR A 243 7.68 29.04 8.33
C THR A 243 7.74 28.59 9.78
N ASP A 244 6.72 27.88 10.29
CA ASP A 244 6.67 27.46 11.68
C ASP A 244 7.30 26.08 11.91
N ILE A 245 7.36 25.22 10.90
CA ILE A 245 8.05 23.92 10.94
C ILE A 245 8.99 23.76 9.74
N GLN A 246 9.78 22.69 9.73
CA GLN A 246 10.58 22.31 8.56
C GLN A 246 10.08 20.98 8.01
N ILE A 247 9.70 20.95 6.74
CA ILE A 247 9.40 19.70 6.03
C ILE A 247 10.59 19.34 5.14
N ARG A 248 11.10 18.11 5.28
CA ARG A 248 12.28 17.61 4.57
C ARG A 248 11.92 16.38 3.77
N VAL A 249 12.37 16.32 2.52
CA VAL A 249 12.27 15.12 1.70
C VAL A 249 13.28 14.09 2.19
N VAL A 250 12.80 12.94 2.66
CA VAL A 250 13.60 11.82 3.17
C VAL A 250 13.04 10.52 2.58
N PRO A 251 13.85 9.69 1.90
CA PRO A 251 13.37 8.40 1.41
C PRO A 251 12.84 7.52 2.56
N PRO A 252 11.72 6.78 2.37
CA PRO A 252 11.14 5.95 3.43
C PRO A 252 12.14 5.02 4.16
N PRO A 253 13.08 4.33 3.47
CA PRO A 253 14.09 3.50 4.13
C PRO A 253 15.00 4.23 5.13
N GLU A 254 15.12 5.55 5.01
CA GLU A 254 15.98 6.40 5.84
C GLU A 254 15.23 7.08 7.00
N MET A 255 13.89 6.99 7.04
CA MET A 255 13.06 7.69 8.03
C MET A 255 13.40 7.28 9.47
N VAL A 256 13.47 5.97 9.72
CA VAL A 256 13.73 5.41 11.06
C VAL A 256 15.12 5.81 11.57
N ALA A 257 16.12 5.79 10.69
CA ALA A 257 17.49 6.18 11.02
C ALA A 257 17.59 7.68 11.33
N ASN A 258 16.93 8.54 10.55
CA ASN A 258 16.91 9.98 10.79
C ASN A 258 16.17 10.36 12.06
N LEU A 259 15.08 9.66 12.40
CA LEU A 259 14.38 9.82 13.66
C LEU A 259 15.28 9.43 14.84
N ARG A 260 15.96 8.28 14.75
CA ARG A 260 16.90 7.79 15.77
C ARG A 260 18.07 8.74 16.01
N ALA A 261 18.61 9.33 14.94
CA ALA A 261 19.72 10.28 15.01
C ALA A 261 19.32 11.67 15.53
N GLY A 262 18.01 11.94 15.71
CA GLY A 262 17.50 13.26 16.10
C GLY A 262 17.54 14.30 14.98
N ASN A 263 17.73 13.87 13.73
CA ASN A 263 17.65 14.75 12.55
C ASN A 263 16.21 15.17 12.26
N LEU A 264 15.24 14.33 12.67
CA LEU A 264 13.81 14.57 12.58
C LEU A 264 13.19 14.50 13.98
N ASP A 265 12.17 15.33 14.21
CA ASP A 265 11.29 15.27 15.38
C ASP A 265 10.08 14.35 15.13
N GLY A 266 9.68 14.24 13.87
CA GLY A 266 8.66 13.31 13.41
C GLY A 266 8.68 13.15 11.90
N TYR A 267 7.73 12.42 11.36
CA TYR A 267 7.50 12.32 9.92
C TYR A 267 6.05 11.93 9.64
N LEU A 268 5.58 12.22 8.43
CA LEU A 268 4.42 11.57 7.85
C LEU A 268 4.93 10.70 6.69
N SER A 269 4.84 9.38 6.85
CA SER A 269 5.50 8.40 5.99
C SER A 269 4.58 7.20 5.74
N PRO A 270 4.79 6.42 4.67
CA PRO A 270 4.07 5.18 4.48
C PRO A 270 4.66 4.07 5.37
N ASP A 271 3.83 3.08 5.67
CA ASP A 271 4.28 1.84 6.29
C ASP A 271 5.16 1.00 5.33
N PRO A 272 6.09 0.18 5.83
CA PRO A 272 6.17 -0.30 7.21
C PRO A 272 7.06 0.54 8.12
N PHE A 273 7.60 1.67 7.65
CA PHE A 273 8.56 2.46 8.42
C PHE A 273 7.94 3.11 9.66
N ASN A 274 6.63 3.38 9.64
CA ASN A 274 5.91 3.86 10.82
C ASN A 274 5.87 2.76 11.90
N GLN A 275 5.37 1.57 11.55
CA GLN A 275 5.33 0.44 12.48
C GLN A 275 6.73 0.00 12.92
N ARG A 276 7.73 0.13 12.04
CA ARG A 276 9.13 -0.17 12.35
C ARG A 276 9.70 0.77 13.41
N ALA A 277 9.36 2.06 13.41
CA ALA A 277 9.81 2.97 14.47
C ALA A 277 9.23 2.60 15.84
N VAL A 278 8.01 2.07 15.89
CA VAL A 278 7.42 1.51 17.11
C VAL A 278 8.12 0.22 17.52
N TYR A 279 8.30 -0.70 16.58
CA TYR A 279 8.98 -1.99 16.79
C TYR A 279 10.40 -1.82 17.35
N GLU A 280 11.15 -0.85 16.81
CA GLU A 280 12.50 -0.52 17.27
C GLU A 280 12.54 0.41 18.49
N LYS A 281 11.37 0.76 19.06
CA LYS A 281 11.21 1.63 20.25
C LYS A 281 11.85 3.03 20.09
N ILE A 282 11.83 3.58 18.87
CA ILE A 282 12.39 4.90 18.55
C ILE A 282 11.32 5.99 18.57
N GLY A 283 10.11 5.64 18.12
CA GLY A 283 8.98 6.56 18.03
C GLY A 283 7.66 5.89 18.35
N PHE A 284 6.60 6.68 18.26
CA PHE A 284 5.23 6.25 18.46
C PHE A 284 4.33 6.83 17.35
N LEU A 285 3.25 6.13 17.04
CA LEU A 285 2.22 6.61 16.12
C LEU A 285 1.42 7.70 16.84
N HIS A 286 1.52 8.93 16.37
CA HIS A 286 0.72 10.03 16.87
C HIS A 286 -0.72 9.93 16.36
N MET A 287 -0.87 9.63 15.07
CA MET A 287 -2.15 9.59 14.35
C MET A 287 -2.02 8.76 13.08
N LEU A 288 -3.04 7.97 12.75
CA LEU A 288 -3.15 7.35 11.42
C LEU A 288 -3.73 8.37 10.44
N THR A 289 -3.26 8.36 9.21
CA THR A 289 -3.76 9.31 8.18
C THR A 289 -5.21 9.09 7.78
N LYS A 290 -5.77 7.89 8.01
CA LYS A 290 -7.22 7.64 7.86
C LYS A 290 -8.07 8.53 8.78
N ASP A 291 -7.52 8.97 9.91
CA ASP A 291 -8.20 9.89 10.83
C ASP A 291 -8.18 11.35 10.33
N ILE A 292 -7.35 11.66 9.33
CA ILE A 292 -7.32 12.95 8.63
C ILE A 292 -8.31 12.91 7.46
N TRP A 293 -8.23 11.86 6.64
CA TRP A 293 -9.12 11.61 5.51
C TRP A 293 -9.26 10.10 5.32
N ASP A 294 -10.41 9.55 5.71
CA ASP A 294 -10.65 8.12 5.57
C ASP A 294 -10.81 7.72 4.09
N GLY A 295 -10.06 6.71 3.69
CA GLY A 295 -10.01 6.22 2.31
C GLY A 295 -9.27 7.15 1.35
N HIS A 296 -8.38 8.01 1.85
CA HIS A 296 -7.56 8.84 0.98
C HIS A 296 -6.66 7.99 0.09
N PRO A 297 -6.40 8.40 -1.17
CA PRO A 297 -5.46 7.69 -2.03
C PRO A 297 -4.04 7.87 -1.49
N CYS A 298 -3.15 6.90 -1.70
CA CYS A 298 -1.76 7.00 -1.29
C CYS A 298 -0.80 6.80 -2.48
N CYS A 299 -0.66 5.55 -2.91
CA CYS A 299 0.18 5.18 -4.04
C CYS A 299 -0.66 4.66 -5.19
N ALA A 300 -0.06 4.64 -6.37
CA ALA A 300 -0.69 4.23 -7.60
C ALA A 300 0.27 3.51 -8.53
N PHE A 301 -0.32 2.62 -9.31
CA PHE A 301 0.28 2.10 -10.51
C PHE A 301 0.13 3.15 -11.61
N ALA A 302 1.25 3.53 -12.23
CA ALA A 302 1.28 4.54 -13.28
C ALA A 302 2.23 4.16 -14.42
N CYS A 303 1.95 4.63 -15.62
CA CYS A 303 2.78 4.43 -16.81
C CYS A 303 2.68 5.64 -17.75
N SER A 304 3.59 5.71 -18.72
CA SER A 304 3.48 6.73 -19.76
C SER A 304 2.24 6.45 -20.62
N LYS A 305 1.62 7.52 -21.11
CA LYS A 305 0.48 7.39 -22.05
C LYS A 305 0.92 6.65 -23.32
N GLU A 306 2.15 6.89 -23.78
CA GLU A 306 2.77 6.21 -24.92
C GLU A 306 2.78 4.69 -24.76
N PHE A 307 3.24 4.17 -23.61
CA PHE A 307 3.23 2.73 -23.33
C PHE A 307 1.82 2.13 -23.45
N ALA A 308 0.81 2.81 -22.87
CA ALA A 308 -0.57 2.35 -22.92
C ALA A 308 -1.17 2.39 -24.34
N THR A 309 -0.76 3.35 -25.18
CA THR A 309 -1.28 3.50 -26.54
C THR A 309 -0.57 2.62 -27.57
N GLU A 310 0.74 2.45 -27.46
CA GLU A 310 1.54 1.71 -28.45
C GLU A 310 1.58 0.21 -28.17
N MET A 311 1.40 -0.20 -26.91
CA MET A 311 1.36 -1.60 -26.48
C MET A 311 0.05 -1.93 -25.74
N PRO A 312 -1.12 -1.76 -26.38
CA PRO A 312 -2.41 -1.85 -25.70
C PRO A 312 -2.73 -3.25 -25.15
N ASN A 313 -2.28 -4.34 -25.79
CA ASN A 313 -2.53 -5.68 -25.26
C ASN A 313 -1.66 -5.96 -24.02
N THR A 314 -0.38 -5.60 -24.08
CA THR A 314 0.55 -5.66 -22.93
C THR A 314 0.08 -4.78 -21.78
N TYR A 315 -0.27 -3.53 -22.04
CA TYR A 315 -0.82 -2.62 -21.05
C TYR A 315 -2.09 -3.19 -20.43
N GLY A 316 -3.02 -3.69 -21.24
CA GLY A 316 -4.25 -4.29 -20.76
C GLY A 316 -4.01 -5.53 -19.89
N ALA A 317 -3.05 -6.37 -20.24
CA ALA A 317 -2.66 -7.52 -19.42
C ALA A 317 -2.06 -7.09 -18.07
N LEU A 318 -1.21 -6.06 -18.08
CA LEU A 318 -0.59 -5.54 -16.87
C LEU A 318 -1.64 -4.88 -15.97
N PHE A 319 -2.52 -4.06 -16.54
CA PHE A 319 -3.59 -3.40 -15.81
C PHE A 319 -4.52 -4.40 -15.11
N ARG A 320 -5.00 -5.43 -15.82
CA ARG A 320 -5.80 -6.50 -15.21
C ARG A 320 -5.07 -7.19 -14.06
N SER A 321 -3.77 -7.48 -14.24
CA SER A 321 -2.97 -8.12 -13.20
C SER A 321 -2.91 -7.29 -11.91
N ILE A 322 -2.80 -5.96 -12.03
CA ILE A 322 -2.74 -5.06 -10.89
C ILE A 322 -4.12 -4.92 -10.23
N VAL A 323 -5.21 -4.77 -11.00
CA VAL A 323 -6.57 -4.68 -10.44
C VAL A 323 -6.92 -5.95 -9.67
N ASP A 324 -6.63 -7.12 -10.24
CA ASP A 324 -6.84 -8.43 -9.62
C ASP A 324 -5.99 -8.60 -8.34
N ALA A 325 -4.69 -8.25 -8.39
CA ALA A 325 -3.81 -8.29 -7.22
C ALA A 325 -4.27 -7.31 -6.11
N THR A 326 -4.82 -6.16 -6.49
CA THR A 326 -5.36 -5.16 -5.53
C THR A 326 -6.59 -5.71 -4.82
N HIS A 327 -7.55 -6.29 -5.54
CA HIS A 327 -8.71 -6.94 -4.93
C HIS A 327 -8.35 -8.17 -4.10
N TYR A 328 -7.31 -8.92 -4.48
CA TYR A 328 -6.80 -10.00 -3.65
C TYR A 328 -6.24 -9.48 -2.32
N SER A 329 -5.53 -8.34 -2.36
CA SER A 329 -4.96 -7.65 -1.19
C SER A 329 -6.01 -7.04 -0.27
N GLN A 330 -7.14 -6.63 -0.83
CA GLN A 330 -8.27 -6.04 -0.10
C GLN A 330 -8.83 -7.02 0.96
N LYS A 331 -8.85 -8.32 0.67
CA LYS A 331 -9.41 -9.37 1.53
C LYS A 331 -8.53 -9.63 2.77
N GLN A 332 -9.08 -9.47 3.97
CA GLN A 332 -8.33 -9.63 5.22
C GLN A 332 -7.71 -11.00 5.39
N GLU A 333 -8.40 -12.06 4.97
CA GLU A 333 -7.93 -13.44 5.05
C GLU A 333 -6.66 -13.70 4.24
N ASN A 334 -6.38 -12.88 3.23
CA ASN A 334 -5.19 -13.00 2.38
C ASN A 334 -4.00 -12.19 2.91
N ARG A 335 -4.22 -11.22 3.81
CA ARG A 335 -3.18 -10.25 4.17
C ARG A 335 -1.99 -10.86 4.92
N ALA A 336 -2.21 -11.93 5.69
CA ALA A 336 -1.14 -12.61 6.41
C ALA A 336 -0.16 -13.34 5.48
N GLU A 337 -0.67 -14.07 4.47
CA GLU A 337 0.18 -14.74 3.48
C GLU A 337 0.87 -13.75 2.54
N ILE A 338 0.20 -12.62 2.22
CA ILE A 338 0.81 -11.52 1.47
C ILE A 338 1.99 -10.95 2.25
N ALA A 339 1.82 -10.67 3.54
CA ALA A 339 2.89 -10.17 4.40
C ALA A 339 4.13 -11.06 4.32
N LYS A 340 3.93 -12.38 4.41
CA LYS A 340 5.00 -13.37 4.29
C LYS A 340 5.67 -13.34 2.90
N ALA A 341 4.89 -13.24 1.83
CA ALA A 341 5.41 -13.22 0.46
C ALA A 341 6.30 -12.00 0.16
N ILE A 342 5.97 -10.83 0.71
CA ILE A 342 6.62 -9.55 0.37
C ILE A 342 7.66 -9.07 1.40
N SER A 343 7.79 -9.73 2.55
CA SER A 343 8.80 -9.39 3.57
C SER A 343 10.27 -9.64 3.17
N PRO A 344 10.62 -10.68 2.38
CA PRO A 344 12.01 -11.02 2.08
C PRO A 344 12.82 -9.94 1.34
N LYS A 345 14.14 -10.19 1.23
CA LYS A 345 15.15 -9.22 0.76
C LYS A 345 14.90 -8.69 -0.66
N ASN A 346 14.41 -9.52 -1.57
CA ASN A 346 14.06 -9.14 -2.94
C ASN A 346 12.94 -8.10 -3.00
N TYR A 347 12.07 -8.05 -1.97
CA TYR A 347 10.96 -7.11 -1.88
C TYR A 347 11.20 -6.06 -0.80
N LEU A 348 10.47 -6.09 0.32
CA LEU A 348 10.53 -5.04 1.34
C LEU A 348 11.81 -5.09 2.18
N ASN A 349 12.39 -6.27 2.39
CA ASN A 349 13.49 -6.49 3.33
C ASN A 349 13.17 -5.97 4.74
N GLN A 350 12.03 -6.39 5.29
CA GLN A 350 11.52 -5.96 6.60
C GLN A 350 11.13 -7.17 7.45
N PRO A 351 11.11 -7.05 8.78
CA PRO A 351 10.62 -8.13 9.64
C PRO A 351 9.16 -8.47 9.31
N GLU A 352 8.86 -9.76 9.12
CA GLU A 352 7.52 -10.22 8.74
C GLU A 352 6.45 -9.77 9.73
N ILE A 353 6.77 -9.78 11.04
CA ILE A 353 5.85 -9.30 12.08
C ILE A 353 5.45 -7.84 11.88
N VAL A 354 6.36 -6.97 11.43
CA VAL A 354 6.08 -5.56 11.17
C VAL A 354 5.15 -5.42 9.96
N VAL A 355 5.44 -6.14 8.88
CA VAL A 355 4.60 -6.13 7.67
C VAL A 355 3.21 -6.71 7.96
N ASN A 356 3.13 -7.78 8.75
CA ASN A 356 1.89 -8.41 9.15
C ASN A 356 1.02 -7.49 10.02
N GLN A 357 1.61 -6.79 11.00
CA GLN A 357 0.92 -5.78 11.82
C GLN A 357 0.33 -4.63 10.99
N VAL A 358 1.02 -4.25 9.91
CA VAL A 358 0.54 -3.23 8.97
C VAL A 358 -0.63 -3.76 8.17
N LEU A 359 -0.45 -4.88 7.46
CA LEU A 359 -1.46 -5.37 6.53
C LEU A 359 -2.72 -5.83 7.28
N THR A 360 -2.60 -6.52 8.41
CA THR A 360 -3.77 -7.05 9.15
C THR A 360 -4.48 -6.01 10.00
N GLY A 361 -3.85 -4.87 10.28
CA GLY A 361 -4.47 -3.85 11.13
C GLY A 361 -4.36 -4.10 12.63
N ARG A 362 -3.69 -5.17 13.08
CA ARG A 362 -3.50 -5.48 14.49
C ARG A 362 -2.07 -5.14 14.93
N PHE A 363 -1.89 -4.08 15.70
CA PHE A 363 -0.56 -3.50 15.97
C PHE A 363 -0.48 -2.85 17.34
N VAL A 364 0.73 -2.42 17.73
CA VAL A 364 0.93 -1.50 18.85
C VAL A 364 1.32 -0.13 18.30
N ASP A 365 0.79 0.93 18.90
CA ASP A 365 1.03 2.33 18.49
C ASP A 365 2.24 2.97 19.17
N GLY A 366 2.82 2.31 20.18
CA GLY A 366 3.91 2.85 20.99
C GLY A 366 3.46 3.78 22.13
N VAL A 367 2.14 3.90 22.35
CA VAL A 367 1.50 4.66 23.42
C VAL A 367 0.70 3.70 24.32
N GLY A 368 1.02 3.65 25.61
CA GLY A 368 0.25 2.85 26.57
C GLY A 368 0.33 1.33 26.42
N ASN A 369 1.18 0.80 25.53
CA ASN A 369 1.39 -0.64 25.31
C ASN A 369 0.08 -1.43 25.06
N THR A 370 -0.87 -0.81 24.35
CA THR A 370 -2.15 -1.46 24.00
C THR A 370 -2.12 -1.98 22.57
N ILE A 371 -2.78 -3.12 22.36
CA ILE A 371 -3.01 -3.65 21.01
C ILE A 371 -4.16 -2.88 20.39
N GLN A 372 -3.89 -2.24 19.27
CA GLN A 372 -4.87 -1.62 18.38
C GLN A 372 -5.39 -2.67 17.40
N ASP A 373 -6.66 -2.57 17.05
CA ASP A 373 -7.32 -3.41 16.05
C ASP A 373 -8.06 -2.50 15.06
N VAL A 374 -7.36 -2.15 13.98
CA VAL A 374 -7.83 -1.26 12.90
C VAL A 374 -7.58 -1.97 11.57
N PRO A 375 -8.45 -2.93 11.19
CA PRO A 375 -8.29 -3.77 9.99
C PRO A 375 -8.06 -2.97 8.69
N ASP A 376 -8.60 -1.76 8.62
CA ASP A 376 -8.56 -0.81 7.51
C ASP A 376 -7.54 0.32 7.72
N ARG A 377 -6.52 0.12 8.58
CA ARG A 377 -5.37 1.05 8.74
C ARG A 377 -4.67 1.31 7.42
N ILE A 378 -4.58 0.27 6.60
CA ILE A 378 -4.26 0.25 5.18
C ILE A 378 -5.38 -0.55 4.52
N ASP A 379 -5.79 -0.13 3.33
CA ASP A 379 -6.72 -0.92 2.52
C ASP A 379 -6.36 -0.77 1.03
N PHE A 380 -6.96 -1.61 0.20
CA PHE A 380 -6.62 -1.78 -1.21
C PHE A 380 -7.90 -1.59 -2.04
N ASP A 381 -7.96 -0.47 -2.76
CA ASP A 381 -9.04 -0.13 -3.68
C ASP A 381 -8.41 0.37 -4.97
N PRO A 382 -8.60 -0.32 -6.12
CA PRO A 382 -7.96 0.08 -7.37
C PRO A 382 -8.53 1.37 -7.96
N PHE A 383 -9.69 1.85 -7.51
CA PHE A 383 -10.45 2.85 -8.25
C PHE A 383 -9.87 4.28 -8.16
N PRO A 384 -9.41 4.88 -9.27
CA PRO A 384 -8.76 6.18 -9.25
C PRO A 384 -9.79 7.31 -9.38
N TRP A 385 -10.56 7.59 -8.33
CA TRP A 385 -11.58 8.64 -8.34
C TRP A 385 -11.06 9.98 -8.91
N HIS A 386 -11.69 10.51 -9.97
CA HIS A 386 -11.32 11.82 -10.53
C HIS A 386 -11.38 12.93 -9.48
N SER A 387 -12.40 12.87 -8.60
CA SER A 387 -12.52 13.80 -7.46
C SER A 387 -11.30 13.81 -6.52
N MET A 388 -10.59 12.69 -6.36
CA MET A 388 -9.34 12.66 -5.59
C MET A 388 -8.22 13.38 -6.35
N GLY A 389 -8.13 13.19 -7.67
CA GLY A 389 -7.21 13.94 -8.53
C GLY A 389 -7.45 15.45 -8.45
N ILE A 390 -8.72 15.89 -8.49
CA ILE A 390 -9.09 17.29 -8.29
C ILE A 390 -8.63 17.79 -6.91
N TRP A 391 -8.89 17.05 -5.83
CA TRP A 391 -8.42 17.46 -4.50
C TRP A 391 -6.90 17.65 -4.47
N ILE A 392 -6.14 16.72 -5.06
CA ILE A 392 -4.68 16.81 -5.12
C ILE A 392 -4.24 18.06 -5.88
N LEU A 393 -4.84 18.34 -7.03
CA LEU A 393 -4.60 19.56 -7.80
C LEU A 393 -4.92 20.82 -6.99
N THR A 394 -5.98 20.81 -6.15
CA THR A 394 -6.26 21.94 -5.26
C THR A 394 -5.17 22.16 -4.22
N GLN A 395 -4.58 21.07 -3.68
CA GLN A 395 -3.48 21.20 -2.72
C GLN A 395 -2.17 21.61 -3.39
N MET A 396 -1.92 21.17 -4.63
CA MET A 396 -0.81 21.66 -5.44
C MET A 396 -0.93 23.18 -5.64
N LYS A 397 -2.11 23.70 -6.00
CA LYS A 397 -2.35 25.14 -6.13
C LYS A 397 -2.23 25.87 -4.79
N ARG A 398 -2.93 25.38 -3.76
CA ARG A 398 -2.94 25.97 -2.41
C ARG A 398 -1.54 26.26 -1.88
N TRP A 399 -0.58 25.38 -2.17
CA TRP A 399 0.80 25.48 -1.70
C TRP A 399 1.78 26.03 -2.74
N GLY A 400 1.30 26.55 -3.87
CA GLY A 400 2.13 27.25 -4.86
C GLY A 400 2.98 26.33 -5.75
N TYR A 401 2.68 25.04 -5.83
CA TYR A 401 3.36 24.12 -6.74
C TYR A 401 2.93 24.30 -8.20
N VAL A 402 1.76 24.89 -8.40
CA VAL A 402 1.18 25.23 -9.70
C VAL A 402 0.49 26.59 -9.57
N GLU A 403 0.67 27.43 -10.58
CA GLU A 403 0.16 28.80 -10.61
C GLU A 403 -0.92 28.97 -11.69
N GLY A 404 -1.76 30.00 -11.53
CA GLY A 404 -2.78 30.37 -12.51
C GLY A 404 -4.06 29.54 -12.46
N ASP A 405 -4.84 29.63 -13.54
CA ASP A 405 -6.09 28.90 -13.71
C ASP A 405 -5.80 27.44 -14.09
N ILE A 406 -6.44 26.51 -13.40
CA ILE A 406 -6.22 25.07 -13.59
C ILE A 406 -7.50 24.45 -14.16
N ASP A 407 -7.38 23.74 -15.27
CA ASP A 407 -8.43 22.83 -15.74
C ASP A 407 -8.43 21.55 -14.88
N TYR A 408 -8.96 21.67 -13.67
CA TYR A 408 -8.98 20.58 -12.70
C TYR A 408 -9.62 19.31 -13.26
N LYS A 409 -10.75 19.46 -13.96
CA LYS A 409 -11.51 18.33 -14.49
C LYS A 409 -10.76 17.67 -15.64
N GLY A 410 -10.31 18.44 -16.62
CA GLY A 410 -9.59 17.90 -17.77
C GLY A 410 -8.31 17.18 -17.38
N ILE A 411 -7.52 17.77 -16.48
CA ILE A 411 -6.27 17.15 -15.99
C ILE A 411 -6.58 15.87 -15.20
N ALA A 412 -7.55 15.90 -14.29
CA ALA A 412 -7.91 14.71 -13.50
C ALA A 412 -8.39 13.56 -14.40
N GLU A 413 -9.26 13.82 -15.37
CA GLU A 413 -9.78 12.80 -16.30
C GLU A 413 -8.72 12.27 -17.27
N GLN A 414 -7.75 13.12 -17.66
CA GLN A 414 -6.64 12.70 -18.51
C GLN A 414 -5.71 11.72 -17.79
N VAL A 415 -5.42 11.97 -16.51
CA VAL A 415 -4.41 11.21 -15.76
C VAL A 415 -5.05 10.03 -15.03
N TYR A 416 -6.20 10.21 -14.38
CA TYR A 416 -6.86 9.18 -13.57
C TYR A 416 -7.89 8.48 -14.45
N VAL A 417 -7.52 7.37 -15.08
CA VAL A 417 -8.38 6.71 -16.10
C VAL A 417 -9.48 5.83 -15.48
N ALA A 418 -10.31 6.43 -14.62
CA ALA A 418 -11.30 5.72 -13.79
C ALA A 418 -12.33 4.92 -14.59
N SER A 419 -12.70 5.41 -15.77
CA SER A 419 -13.63 4.71 -16.67
C SER A 419 -13.02 3.40 -17.17
N ASP A 420 -11.72 3.38 -17.48
CA ASP A 420 -11.01 2.18 -17.91
C ASP A 420 -10.87 1.20 -16.74
N THR A 421 -10.61 1.71 -15.53
CA THR A 421 -10.60 0.89 -14.31
C THR A 421 -11.97 0.24 -14.08
N ALA A 422 -13.06 0.98 -14.24
CA ALA A 422 -14.41 0.44 -14.10
C ALA A 422 -14.69 -0.70 -15.10
N ALA A 423 -14.21 -0.55 -16.34
CA ALA A 423 -14.35 -1.57 -17.37
C ALA A 423 -13.55 -2.83 -17.03
N VAL A 424 -12.28 -2.67 -16.60
CA VAL A 424 -11.42 -3.79 -16.17
C VAL A 424 -12.00 -4.50 -14.94
N MET A 425 -12.52 -3.76 -13.96
CA MET A 425 -13.19 -4.34 -12.79
C MET A 425 -14.37 -5.22 -13.21
N LYS A 426 -15.27 -4.72 -14.08
CA LYS A 426 -16.41 -5.49 -14.59
C LYS A 426 -15.98 -6.74 -15.34
N GLU A 427 -14.95 -6.63 -16.19
CA GLU A 427 -14.42 -7.77 -16.94
C GLU A 427 -13.91 -8.88 -16.01
N LEU A 428 -13.26 -8.49 -14.90
CA LEU A 428 -12.74 -9.41 -13.89
C LEU A 428 -13.81 -9.89 -12.90
N GLY A 429 -15.05 -9.43 -13.02
CA GLY A 429 -16.16 -9.82 -12.15
C GLY A 429 -16.22 -9.06 -10.82
N TYR A 430 -15.58 -7.89 -10.72
CA TYR A 430 -15.68 -6.98 -9.60
C TYR A 430 -16.72 -5.89 -9.86
N GLU A 431 -17.33 -5.38 -8.79
CA GLU A 431 -18.31 -4.29 -8.85
C GLU A 431 -17.58 -2.93 -8.77
N PRO A 432 -17.51 -2.14 -9.86
CA PRO A 432 -16.97 -0.79 -9.77
C PRO A 432 -18.02 0.19 -9.25
N PRO A 433 -17.59 1.37 -8.76
CA PRO A 433 -18.50 2.48 -8.51
C PRO A 433 -19.30 2.89 -9.75
N GLU A 434 -20.55 3.32 -9.54
CA GLU A 434 -21.42 3.85 -10.62
C GLU A 434 -20.95 5.21 -11.14
N THR A 435 -20.14 5.93 -10.35
CA THR A 435 -19.66 7.27 -10.67
C THR A 435 -18.16 7.39 -10.41
N THR A 436 -17.51 8.32 -11.12
CA THR A 436 -16.06 8.59 -10.98
C THR A 436 -15.77 9.78 -10.05
N TYR A 437 -16.81 10.43 -9.55
CA TYR A 437 -16.74 11.62 -8.70
C TYR A 437 -17.56 11.43 -7.43
N LYS A 438 -17.00 11.85 -6.29
CA LYS A 438 -17.71 11.99 -5.03
C LYS A 438 -17.14 13.16 -4.24
N ASN A 439 -17.93 13.70 -3.32
CA ASN A 439 -17.42 14.63 -2.32
C ASN A 439 -16.63 13.86 -1.27
N HIS A 440 -15.65 14.53 -0.67
CA HIS A 440 -14.80 13.96 0.37
C HIS A 440 -14.87 14.82 1.63
N THR A 441 -14.58 14.24 2.78
CA THR A 441 -14.48 14.99 4.05
C THR A 441 -13.08 14.84 4.59
N ILE A 442 -12.38 15.97 4.77
CA ILE A 442 -10.99 16.01 5.24
C ILE A 442 -10.95 16.88 6.50
N MET A 443 -10.64 16.26 7.64
CA MET A 443 -10.73 16.85 8.98
C MET A 443 -12.04 17.62 9.23
N GLY A 444 -13.17 17.01 8.87
CA GLY A 444 -14.50 17.59 9.06
C GLY A 444 -14.89 18.68 8.05
N LYS A 445 -13.99 19.12 7.16
CA LYS A 445 -14.34 20.01 6.05
C LYS A 445 -14.77 19.21 4.83
N VAL A 446 -15.91 19.56 4.24
CA VAL A 446 -16.38 18.96 3.00
C VAL A 446 -15.65 19.58 1.82
N PHE A 447 -15.03 18.72 1.01
CA PHE A 447 -14.53 19.05 -0.31
C PHE A 447 -15.58 18.69 -1.35
N ASP A 448 -16.21 19.72 -1.93
CA ASP A 448 -17.06 19.60 -3.12
C ASP A 448 -16.18 19.71 -4.37
N TYR A 449 -16.05 18.60 -5.10
CA TYR A 449 -15.18 18.52 -6.29
C TYR A 449 -15.59 19.50 -7.41
N ARG A 450 -16.80 20.05 -7.37
CA ARG A 450 -17.31 21.03 -8.34
C ARG A 450 -16.88 22.46 -8.01
N LYS A 451 -16.36 22.70 -6.81
CA LYS A 451 -16.01 24.02 -6.27
C LYS A 451 -14.56 24.07 -5.74
N PRO A 452 -13.55 23.66 -6.55
CA PRO A 452 -12.16 23.58 -6.08
C PRO A 452 -11.60 24.93 -5.60
N GLU A 453 -11.94 26.03 -6.28
CA GLU A 453 -11.47 27.37 -5.90
C GLU A 453 -12.13 27.87 -4.61
N GLU A 454 -13.43 27.61 -4.40
CA GLU A 454 -14.09 27.95 -3.12
C GLU A 454 -13.43 27.17 -1.96
N TYR A 455 -13.06 25.91 -2.19
CA TYR A 455 -12.36 25.09 -1.20
C TYR A 455 -10.99 25.69 -0.84
N ILE A 456 -10.17 26.07 -1.82
CA ILE A 456 -8.87 26.73 -1.57
C ILE A 456 -9.07 28.04 -0.78
N ASN A 457 -10.04 28.84 -1.19
CA ASN A 457 -10.33 30.13 -0.56
C ASN A 457 -10.84 30.00 0.88
N SER A 458 -11.38 28.84 1.26
CA SER A 458 -11.84 28.56 2.63
C SER A 458 -10.70 28.43 3.65
N PHE A 459 -9.44 28.28 3.22
CA PHE A 459 -8.29 28.12 4.10
C PHE A 459 -7.64 29.46 4.46
N ALA A 460 -7.30 29.59 5.75
CA ALA A 460 -6.56 30.74 6.28
C ALA A 460 -5.08 30.74 5.87
N ILE A 461 -4.45 29.56 5.86
CA ILE A 461 -3.03 29.38 5.52
C ILE A 461 -2.93 28.75 4.12
N LYS A 462 -2.36 29.51 3.16
CA LYS A 462 -2.17 29.16 1.75
C LYS A 462 -1.08 30.04 1.09
N ARG A 463 -0.76 29.77 -0.18
CA ARG A 463 0.18 30.50 -1.04
C ARG A 463 -0.43 31.03 -2.34
N SER A 464 -1.61 30.53 -2.71
CA SER A 464 -2.39 30.94 -3.88
C SER A 464 -3.41 32.03 -3.57
#